data_AF-A0A922I9L5-F1
#
_entry.id   AF-A0A922I9L5-F1
#
_cell.length_a   1.000
_cell.length_b   1.000
_cell.length_c   1.000
_cell.angle_alpha   90.00
_cell.angle_beta   90.00
_cell.angle_gamma   90.00
#
_symmetry.space_group_name_H-M   'P 1'
#
loop_
_entity.id
_entity.type
_entity.pdbx_description
1 polymer ?
#
loop_
_entity_poly.entity_id
_entity_poly.type
_entity_poly.pdbx_seq_one_letter_code
_entity_poly.pdbx_strand_id
1 'polypeptide(L)'
;MSSRFLRQILNNPRLPSRDIPKYVRDRATGTLTVEQKPTLVWLYKKNIIRKRFATFGKSSGLKPGICWPSKEELQYMKQFDAKFEKSIESMRENLLQTQKAEQEKRIKREKQIVANLKKLPKMKEEFWKNYHNLFEKIEEEKSNKEKLIQEVREYLGYDIEPNDPRFEEALVKKDEEAKAAIRAARKLEKQKQHMEMLQALVSEALEKEKSTTKPTEETNNESSNSDSKPSQ
;
A
#
# COMPACT_ATOMS: atom_id res chain seq x y z
N MET A 1 -44.13 -29.34 38.65
CA MET A 1 -44.28 -30.37 39.70
C MET A 1 -43.85 -31.71 39.14
N SER A 2 -42.90 -32.38 39.81
CA SER A 2 -42.38 -33.70 39.39
C SER A 2 -43.43 -34.80 39.60
N SER A 3 -43.48 -35.80 38.71
CA SER A 3 -44.37 -36.97 38.84
C SER A 3 -44.13 -37.71 40.17
N ARG A 4 -42.90 -37.70 40.69
CA ARG A 4 -42.54 -38.26 41.99
C ARG A 4 -43.25 -37.56 43.15
N PHE A 5 -43.28 -36.23 43.11
CA PHE A 5 -43.97 -35.42 44.13
C PHE A 5 -45.48 -35.68 44.11
N LEU A 6 -46.09 -35.78 42.92
CA LEU A 6 -47.52 -36.09 42.82
C LEU A 6 -47.86 -37.52 43.30
N ARG A 7 -46.97 -38.50 43.06
CA ARG A 7 -47.12 -39.86 43.62
C ARG A 7 -47.03 -39.88 45.14
N GLN A 8 -46.17 -39.05 45.73
CA GLN A 8 -46.08 -38.88 47.18
C GLN A 8 -47.37 -38.30 47.78
N ILE A 9 -48.02 -37.36 47.08
CA ILE A 9 -49.33 -36.81 47.46
C ILE A 9 -50.42 -37.89 47.40
N LEU A 10 -50.42 -38.74 46.37
CA LEU A 10 -51.39 -39.84 46.24
C LEU A 10 -51.29 -40.88 47.37
N ASN A 11 -50.08 -41.11 47.88
CA ASN A 11 -49.81 -42.10 48.92
C ASN A 11 -49.88 -41.52 50.34
N ASN A 12 -50.29 -40.27 50.50
CA ASN A 12 -50.35 -39.61 51.81
C ASN A 12 -51.64 -40.02 52.55
N PRO A 13 -51.56 -40.66 53.74
CA PRO A 13 -52.72 -41.14 54.47
C PRO A 13 -53.66 -40.03 54.98
N ARG A 14 -53.19 -38.77 54.98
CA ARG A 14 -53.96 -37.62 55.50
C ARG A 14 -54.96 -37.04 54.49
N LEU A 15 -54.87 -37.40 53.21
CA LEU A 15 -55.79 -36.92 52.17
C LEU A 15 -56.58 -38.11 51.64
N PRO A 16 -57.91 -38.17 51.84
CA PRO A 16 -58.69 -39.26 51.29
C PRO A 16 -58.63 -39.22 49.76
N SER A 17 -58.62 -40.40 49.15
CA SER A 17 -58.44 -40.59 47.72
C SER A 17 -59.51 -39.92 46.86
N ARG A 18 -60.57 -39.32 47.43
CA ARG A 18 -61.67 -38.60 46.75
C ARG A 18 -61.38 -37.10 46.54
N ASP A 19 -60.60 -36.48 47.42
CA ASP A 19 -60.43 -35.01 47.46
C ASP A 19 -59.30 -34.51 46.54
N ILE A 20 -58.47 -35.43 46.04
CA ILE A 20 -57.42 -35.11 45.07
C ILE A 20 -58.07 -34.76 43.71
N PRO A 21 -57.72 -33.66 43.05
CA PRO A 21 -58.27 -33.38 41.73
C PRO A 21 -57.89 -34.48 40.72
N LYS A 22 -58.82 -34.89 39.84
CA LYS A 22 -58.60 -35.98 38.87
C LYS A 22 -57.33 -35.79 38.03
N TYR A 23 -57.09 -34.57 37.54
CA TYR A 23 -55.91 -34.23 36.75
C TYR A 23 -54.57 -34.47 37.48
N VAL A 24 -54.56 -34.40 38.82
CA VAL A 24 -53.37 -34.68 39.63
C VAL A 24 -53.11 -36.18 39.68
N ARG A 25 -54.18 -36.99 39.84
CA ARG A 25 -54.08 -38.47 39.81
C ARG A 25 -53.61 -38.97 38.44
N ASP A 26 -54.23 -38.48 37.37
CA ASP A 26 -53.90 -38.88 36.00
C ASP A 26 -52.41 -38.59 35.69
N ARG A 27 -51.92 -37.41 36.11
CA ARG A 27 -50.52 -37.00 35.88
C ARG A 27 -49.51 -37.79 36.71
N ALA A 28 -49.87 -38.22 37.91
CA ALA A 28 -49.00 -39.00 38.77
C ALA A 28 -48.89 -40.47 38.29
N THR A 29 -50.01 -41.05 37.89
CA THR A 29 -50.10 -42.42 37.38
C THR A 29 -49.59 -42.54 35.95
N GLY A 30 -49.70 -41.48 35.15
CA GLY A 30 -49.37 -41.50 33.73
C GLY A 30 -50.41 -42.26 32.91
N THR A 31 -51.60 -42.48 33.47
CA THR A 31 -52.71 -43.18 32.81
C THR A 31 -53.97 -42.33 32.89
N LEU A 32 -54.67 -42.19 31.77
CA LEU A 32 -55.99 -41.57 31.75
C LEU A 32 -57.05 -42.64 31.99
N THR A 33 -57.92 -42.39 32.96
CA THR A 33 -59.05 -43.25 33.30
C THR A 33 -60.25 -43.07 32.37
N VAL A 34 -60.37 -41.89 31.75
CA VAL A 34 -61.42 -41.54 30.79
C VAL A 34 -60.81 -40.75 29.64
N GLU A 35 -61.29 -40.99 28.43
CA GLU A 35 -60.94 -40.18 27.25
C GLU A 35 -61.47 -38.74 27.41
N GLN A 36 -60.57 -37.80 27.71
CA GLN A 36 -60.93 -36.38 27.84
C GLN A 36 -60.69 -35.65 26.51
N LYS A 37 -61.75 -35.13 25.89
CA LYS A 37 -61.62 -34.27 24.70
C LYS A 37 -61.03 -32.90 25.11
N PRO A 38 -60.08 -32.33 24.34
CA PRO A 38 -59.57 -31.00 24.63
C PRO A 38 -60.69 -29.96 24.50
N THR A 39 -60.75 -29.03 25.46
CA THR A 39 -61.78 -27.98 25.52
C THR A 39 -61.45 -26.77 24.65
N LEU A 40 -60.17 -26.47 24.45
CA LEU A 40 -59.69 -25.28 23.74
C LEU A 40 -59.00 -25.64 22.43
N VAL A 41 -59.19 -24.80 21.41
CA VAL A 41 -58.69 -25.03 20.05
C VAL A 41 -57.16 -25.21 20.02
N TRP A 42 -56.40 -24.44 20.80
CA TRP A 42 -54.94 -24.59 20.80
C TRP A 42 -54.48 -25.96 21.32
N LEU A 43 -55.27 -26.65 22.16
CA LEU A 43 -54.91 -27.97 22.68
C LEU A 43 -54.95 -29.04 21.58
N TYR A 44 -55.58 -28.73 20.44
CA TYR A 44 -55.56 -29.56 19.23
C TYR A 44 -54.29 -29.35 18.38
N LYS A 45 -53.40 -28.42 18.74
CA LYS A 45 -52.11 -28.28 18.05
C LYS A 45 -51.30 -29.58 18.19
N LYS A 46 -50.69 -30.00 17.07
CA LYS A 46 -49.91 -31.26 16.96
C LYS A 46 -48.89 -31.44 18.10
N ASN A 47 -48.18 -30.37 18.46
CA ASN A 47 -47.17 -30.40 19.53
C ASN A 47 -47.76 -30.73 20.91
N ILE A 48 -48.97 -30.21 21.19
CA ILE A 48 -49.65 -30.45 22.48
C ILE A 48 -50.22 -31.86 22.51
N ILE A 49 -50.79 -32.34 21.41
CA ILE A 49 -51.28 -33.72 21.29
C ILE A 49 -50.13 -34.72 21.43
N ARG A 50 -48.98 -34.49 20.77
CA ARG A 50 -47.77 -35.31 20.92
C ARG A 50 -47.27 -35.32 22.37
N LYS A 51 -47.25 -34.17 23.04
CA LYS A 51 -46.89 -34.06 24.45
C LYS A 51 -47.83 -34.87 25.35
N ARG A 52 -49.14 -34.83 25.05
CA ARG A 52 -50.15 -35.62 25.78
C ARG A 52 -49.96 -37.12 25.58
N PHE A 53 -49.66 -37.55 24.36
CA PHE A 53 -49.31 -38.94 24.09
C PHE A 53 -48.02 -39.35 24.82
N ALA A 54 -47.00 -38.50 24.87
CA ALA A 54 -45.77 -38.78 25.61
C ALA A 54 -46.00 -38.92 27.12
N THR A 55 -46.96 -38.18 27.71
CA THR A 55 -47.25 -38.25 29.15
C THR A 55 -48.13 -39.41 29.56
N PHE A 56 -49.10 -39.79 28.72
CA PHE A 56 -50.12 -40.79 29.06
C PHE A 56 -50.04 -42.08 28.23
N GLY A 57 -49.17 -42.12 27.22
CA GLY A 57 -49.03 -43.24 26.29
C GLY A 57 -50.35 -43.62 25.62
N LYS A 58 -50.56 -44.93 25.47
CA LYS A 58 -51.75 -45.51 24.83
C LYS A 58 -53.06 -45.20 25.56
N SER A 59 -53.00 -44.91 26.87
CA SER A 59 -54.20 -44.55 27.66
C SER A 59 -54.85 -43.24 27.20
N SER A 60 -54.14 -42.42 26.43
CA SER A 60 -54.69 -41.20 25.84
C SER A 60 -55.68 -41.42 24.70
N GLY A 61 -55.83 -42.64 24.19
CA GLY A 61 -56.70 -42.95 23.04
C GLY A 61 -56.16 -42.41 21.70
N LEU A 62 -54.97 -41.82 21.68
CA LEU A 62 -54.36 -41.25 20.48
C LEU A 62 -53.59 -42.32 19.70
N LYS A 63 -53.67 -42.26 18.37
CA LYS A 63 -52.87 -43.13 17.48
C LYS A 63 -51.39 -42.70 17.53
N PRO A 64 -50.44 -43.65 17.69
CA PRO A 64 -49.00 -43.32 17.78
C PRO A 64 -48.44 -42.69 16.49
N GLY A 65 -49.10 -42.88 15.35
CA GLY A 65 -48.73 -42.26 14.07
C GLY A 65 -48.68 -40.73 14.11
N ILE A 66 -49.35 -40.08 15.08
CA ILE A 66 -49.29 -38.62 15.26
C ILE A 66 -47.89 -38.10 15.63
N CYS A 67 -47.04 -38.95 16.21
CA CYS A 67 -45.67 -38.62 16.57
C CYS A 67 -44.78 -38.42 15.34
N TRP A 68 -45.10 -39.09 14.24
CA TRP A 68 -44.36 -38.96 12.99
C TRP A 68 -44.82 -37.73 12.19
N PRO A 69 -43.95 -37.15 11.34
CA PRO A 69 -44.35 -36.09 10.44
C PRO A 69 -45.35 -36.62 9.40
N SER A 70 -46.17 -35.71 8.86
CA SER A 70 -46.98 -36.03 7.68
C SER A 70 -46.08 -36.20 6.44
N LYS A 71 -46.60 -36.81 5.37
CA LYS A 71 -45.87 -36.94 4.10
C LYS A 71 -45.42 -35.58 3.56
N GLU A 72 -46.27 -34.56 3.67
CA GLU A 72 -46.00 -33.18 3.26
C GLU A 72 -44.91 -32.53 4.13
N GLU A 73 -45.01 -32.67 5.46
CA GLU A 73 -44.00 -32.17 6.40
C GLU A 73 -42.64 -32.83 6.15
N LEU A 74 -42.63 -34.14 5.86
CA LEU A 74 -41.40 -34.89 5.56
C LEU A 74 -40.77 -34.43 4.24
N GLN A 75 -41.59 -34.15 3.21
CA GLN A 75 -41.10 -33.56 1.96
C GLN A 75 -40.51 -32.16 2.18
N TYR A 76 -41.19 -31.33 2.99
CA TYR A 76 -40.69 -30.01 3.35
C TYR A 76 -39.36 -30.08 4.10
N MET A 77 -39.24 -30.97 5.09
CA MET A 77 -37.97 -31.20 5.81
C MET A 77 -36.86 -31.61 4.86
N LYS A 78 -37.11 -32.57 3.95
CA LYS A 78 -36.12 -32.98 2.95
C LYS A 78 -35.69 -31.84 2.03
N GLN A 79 -36.63 -31.00 1.60
CA GLN A 79 -36.31 -29.83 0.75
C GLN A 79 -35.53 -28.77 1.52
N PHE A 80 -35.87 -28.56 2.80
CA PHE A 80 -35.16 -27.67 3.69
C PHE A 80 -33.72 -28.15 3.89
N ASP A 81 -33.53 -29.41 4.29
CA ASP A 81 -32.21 -30.02 4.49
C ASP A 81 -31.39 -29.94 3.21
N ALA A 82 -31.95 -30.33 2.06
CA ALA A 82 -31.23 -30.25 0.78
C ALA A 82 -30.83 -28.82 0.37
N LYS A 83 -31.59 -27.79 0.80
CA LYS A 83 -31.32 -26.40 0.46
C LYS A 83 -30.31 -25.74 1.39
N PHE A 84 -30.38 -26.04 2.69
CA PHE A 84 -29.59 -25.36 3.71
C PHE A 84 -28.41 -26.20 4.21
N GLU A 85 -28.59 -27.51 4.31
CA GLU A 85 -27.57 -28.45 4.78
C GLU A 85 -26.85 -29.07 3.58
N LYS A 86 -25.64 -28.57 3.31
CA LYS A 86 -24.80 -29.10 2.25
C LYS A 86 -24.23 -30.47 2.62
N SER A 87 -23.97 -31.32 1.62
CA SER A 87 -23.24 -32.57 1.81
C SER A 87 -21.82 -32.32 2.35
N ILE A 88 -21.34 -33.21 3.22
CA ILE A 88 -20.00 -33.17 3.80
C ILE A 88 -18.92 -33.16 2.70
N GLU A 89 -19.14 -33.88 1.60
CA GLU A 89 -18.23 -33.93 0.46
C GLU A 89 -18.06 -32.54 -0.18
N SER A 90 -19.18 -31.86 -0.45
CA SER A 90 -19.16 -30.50 -0.99
C SER A 90 -18.47 -29.51 -0.04
N MET A 91 -18.61 -29.69 1.28
CA MET A 91 -17.91 -28.86 2.26
C MET A 91 -16.39 -29.10 2.20
N ARG A 92 -15.97 -30.36 2.07
CA ARG A 92 -14.56 -30.73 1.93
C ARG A 92 -13.95 -30.14 0.66
N GLU A 93 -14.65 -30.22 -0.47
CA GLU A 93 -14.19 -29.63 -1.73
C GLU A 93 -14.04 -28.12 -1.62
N ASN A 94 -15.02 -27.44 -1.03
CA ASN A 94 -14.95 -25.99 -0.79
C ASN A 94 -13.73 -25.63 0.08
N LEU A 95 -13.47 -26.38 1.16
CA LEU A 95 -12.29 -26.16 2.00
C LEU A 95 -10.97 -26.38 1.25
N LEU A 96 -10.91 -27.40 0.40
CA LEU A 96 -9.71 -27.64 -0.41
C LEU A 96 -9.50 -26.51 -1.43
N GLN A 97 -10.57 -26.00 -2.04
CA GLN A 97 -10.49 -24.86 -2.97
C GLN A 97 -10.05 -23.58 -2.27
N THR A 98 -10.60 -23.27 -1.09
CA THR A 98 -10.20 -22.08 -0.32
C THR A 98 -8.73 -22.17 0.10
N GLN A 99 -8.29 -23.32 0.60
CA GLN A 99 -6.89 -23.54 0.96
C GLN A 99 -5.94 -23.35 -0.23
N LYS A 100 -6.27 -23.90 -1.39
CA LYS A 100 -5.48 -23.71 -2.62
C LYS A 100 -5.42 -22.24 -3.02
N ALA A 101 -6.55 -21.54 -3.02
CA ALA A 101 -6.60 -20.13 -3.36
C ALA A 101 -5.79 -19.25 -2.39
N GLU A 102 -5.81 -19.57 -1.08
CA GLU A 102 -5.00 -18.90 -0.08
C GLU A 102 -3.51 -19.17 -0.27
N GLN A 103 -3.12 -20.41 -0.53
CA GLN A 103 -1.74 -20.79 -0.81
C GLN A 103 -1.21 -20.06 -2.05
N GLU A 104 -1.99 -20.01 -3.14
CA GLU A 104 -1.62 -19.28 -4.34
C GLU A 104 -1.44 -17.78 -4.08
N LYS A 105 -2.33 -17.17 -3.29
CA LYS A 105 -2.20 -15.76 -2.88
C LYS A 105 -0.93 -15.52 -2.07
N ARG A 106 -0.61 -16.41 -1.12
CA ARG A 106 0.63 -16.34 -0.33
C ARG A 106 1.87 -16.43 -1.22
N ILE A 107 1.93 -17.43 -2.09
CA ILE A 107 3.05 -17.63 -3.02
C ILE A 107 3.22 -16.42 -3.96
N LYS A 108 2.12 -15.86 -4.49
CA LYS A 108 2.18 -14.65 -5.33
C LYS A 108 2.76 -13.46 -4.56
N ARG A 109 2.32 -13.26 -3.32
CA ARG A 109 2.84 -12.19 -2.44
C ARG A 109 4.32 -12.39 -2.12
N GLU A 110 4.73 -13.61 -1.78
CA GLU A 110 6.14 -13.93 -1.50
C GLU A 110 7.01 -13.67 -2.72
N LYS A 111 6.58 -14.10 -3.92
CA LYS A 111 7.29 -13.82 -5.18
C LYS A 111 7.46 -12.31 -5.42
N GLN A 112 6.42 -11.52 -5.17
CA GLN A 112 6.48 -10.05 -5.29
C GLN A 112 7.46 -9.44 -4.28
N ILE A 113 7.42 -9.88 -3.02
CA ILE A 113 8.33 -9.42 -1.97
C ILE A 113 9.77 -9.74 -2.36
N VAL A 114 10.06 -10.97 -2.79
CA VAL A 114 11.40 -11.37 -3.24
C VAL A 114 11.86 -10.53 -4.43
N ALA A 115 10.99 -10.25 -5.40
CA ALA A 115 11.32 -9.40 -6.54
C ALA A 115 11.65 -7.96 -6.10
N ASN A 116 10.94 -7.42 -5.12
CA ASN A 116 11.19 -6.08 -4.58
C ASN A 116 12.47 -6.04 -3.74
N LEU A 117 12.73 -7.06 -2.92
CA LEU A 117 13.97 -7.19 -2.15
C LEU A 117 15.20 -7.25 -3.05
N LYS A 118 15.11 -7.90 -4.21
CA LYS A 118 16.19 -7.91 -5.22
C LYS A 118 16.46 -6.52 -5.81
N LYS A 119 15.45 -5.65 -5.91
CA LYS A 119 15.60 -4.27 -6.41
C LYS A 119 16.07 -3.29 -5.33
N LEU A 120 15.82 -3.60 -4.07
CA LEU A 120 16.12 -2.77 -2.92
C LEU A 120 17.59 -2.27 -2.81
N PRO A 121 18.65 -3.07 -3.06
CA PRO A 121 20.02 -2.58 -2.94
C PRO A 121 20.31 -1.45 -3.92
N LYS A 122 19.89 -1.58 -5.19
CA LYS A 122 20.06 -0.52 -6.21
C LYS A 122 19.30 0.76 -5.82
N MET A 123 18.05 0.61 -5.38
CA MET A 123 17.24 1.75 -4.91
C MET A 123 17.87 2.45 -3.71
N LYS A 124 18.49 1.69 -2.79
CA LYS A 124 19.19 2.24 -1.62
C LYS A 124 20.42 3.04 -2.07
N GLU A 125 21.22 2.51 -2.98
CA GLU A 125 22.39 3.22 -3.52
C GLU A 125 21.99 4.52 -4.24
N GLU A 126 20.96 4.47 -5.08
CA GLU A 126 20.42 5.66 -5.76
C GLU A 126 19.90 6.71 -4.76
N PHE A 127 19.21 6.27 -3.71
CA PHE A 127 18.74 7.16 -2.65
C PHE A 127 19.90 7.88 -1.95
N TRP A 128 20.93 7.14 -1.51
CA TRP A 128 22.08 7.74 -0.84
C TRP A 128 22.87 8.66 -1.76
N LYS A 129 23.05 8.30 -3.04
CA LYS A 129 23.67 9.18 -4.03
C LYS A 129 22.91 10.49 -4.17
N ASN A 130 21.59 10.43 -4.31
CA ASN A 130 20.76 11.63 -4.41
C ASN A 130 20.81 12.47 -3.13
N TYR A 131 20.82 11.81 -1.97
CA TYR A 131 20.95 12.48 -0.67
C TYR A 131 22.28 13.23 -0.56
N HIS A 132 23.41 12.58 -0.89
CA HIS A 132 24.73 13.22 -0.87
C HIS A 132 24.84 14.36 -1.88
N ASN A 133 24.38 14.16 -3.12
CA ASN A 133 24.37 15.22 -4.13
C ASN A 133 23.54 16.45 -3.69
N LEU A 134 22.42 16.23 -3.01
CA LEU A 134 21.60 17.31 -2.49
C LEU A 134 22.30 18.02 -1.34
N PHE A 135 22.94 17.25 -0.45
CA PHE A 135 23.69 17.78 0.68
C PHE A 135 24.88 18.63 0.22
N GLU A 136 25.67 18.13 -0.72
CA GLU A 136 26.79 18.85 -1.35
C GLU A 136 26.33 20.16 -1.98
N LYS A 137 25.21 20.15 -2.74
CA LYS A 137 24.64 21.39 -3.30
C LYS A 137 24.25 22.40 -2.23
N ILE A 138 23.65 21.94 -1.12
CA ILE A 138 23.30 22.82 -0.01
C ILE A 138 24.55 23.39 0.66
N GLU A 139 25.61 22.60 0.82
CA GLU A 139 26.89 23.07 1.36
C GLU A 139 27.60 24.05 0.41
N GLU A 140 27.61 23.77 -0.89
CA GLU A 140 28.13 24.68 -1.91
C GLU A 140 27.37 26.01 -1.89
N GLU A 141 26.04 25.98 -1.87
CA GLU A 141 25.22 27.19 -1.76
C GLU A 141 25.49 27.97 -0.48
N LYS A 142 25.66 27.29 0.66
CA LYS A 142 26.05 27.94 1.93
C LYS A 142 27.42 28.58 1.82
N SER A 143 28.42 27.84 1.33
CA SER A 143 29.79 28.35 1.18
C SER A 143 29.86 29.53 0.20
N ASN A 144 29.08 29.51 -0.88
CA ASN A 144 29.01 30.59 -1.86
C ASN A 144 28.35 31.84 -1.24
N LYS A 145 27.29 31.66 -0.43
CA LYS A 145 26.68 32.75 0.33
C LYS A 145 27.63 33.34 1.35
N GLU A 146 28.36 32.51 2.09
CA GLU A 146 29.36 32.95 3.07
C GLU A 146 30.49 33.75 2.42
N LYS A 147 31.03 33.26 1.29
CA LYS A 147 32.03 33.99 0.48
C LYS A 147 31.49 35.34 0.02
N LEU A 148 30.26 35.38 -0.51
CA LEU A 148 29.64 36.61 -0.97
C LEU A 148 29.48 37.62 0.18
N ILE A 149 29.06 37.16 1.36
CA ILE A 149 28.93 38.00 2.56
C ILE A 149 30.30 38.55 2.96
N GLN A 150 31.33 37.71 2.97
CA GLN A 150 32.68 38.12 3.35
C GLN A 150 33.25 39.16 2.38
N GLU A 151 33.11 38.97 1.07
CA GLU A 151 33.58 39.92 0.06
C GLU A 151 32.92 41.30 0.21
N VAL A 152 31.63 41.35 0.53
CA VAL A 152 30.92 42.62 0.77
C VAL A 152 31.36 43.26 2.08
N ARG A 153 31.62 42.47 3.13
CA ARG A 153 32.20 42.97 4.39
C ARG A 153 33.59 43.57 4.19
N GLU A 154 34.42 42.94 3.36
CA GLU A 154 35.74 43.46 2.99
C GLU A 154 35.64 44.77 2.20
N TYR A 155 34.67 44.88 1.29
CA TYR A 155 34.43 46.11 0.52
C TYR A 155 33.93 47.28 1.38
N LEU A 156 33.05 47.01 2.35
CA LEU A 156 32.46 48.05 3.21
C LEU A 156 33.32 48.37 4.44
N GLY A 157 34.13 47.42 4.91
CA GLY A 157 35.05 47.58 6.03
C GLY A 157 34.42 47.42 7.43
N TYR A 158 33.18 46.91 7.54
CA TYR A 158 32.50 46.63 8.81
C TYR A 158 31.51 45.44 8.67
N ASP A 159 31.16 44.81 9.80
CA ASP A 159 30.29 43.63 9.82
C ASP A 159 28.82 43.99 9.55
N ILE A 160 28.24 43.37 8.52
CA ILE A 160 26.85 43.56 8.09
C ILE A 160 26.18 42.21 7.86
N GLU A 161 24.88 42.17 8.15
CA GLU A 161 24.00 41.02 7.92
C GLU A 161 23.42 41.04 6.50
N PRO A 162 23.21 39.87 5.86
CA PRO A 162 22.74 39.78 4.48
C PRO A 162 21.32 40.34 4.24
N ASN A 163 20.54 40.56 5.29
CA ASN A 163 19.16 41.09 5.21
C ASN A 163 19.11 42.63 5.26
N ASP A 164 20.24 43.31 5.42
CA ASP A 164 20.29 44.78 5.49
C ASP A 164 20.21 45.39 4.08
N PRO A 165 19.38 46.43 3.83
CA PRO A 165 19.33 47.12 2.53
C PRO A 165 20.68 47.62 2.03
N ARG A 166 21.62 47.93 2.94
CA ARG A 166 22.98 48.38 2.58
C ARG A 166 23.81 47.29 1.89
N PHE A 167 23.52 46.01 2.19
CA PHE A 167 24.19 44.87 1.57
C PHE A 167 23.84 44.78 0.08
N GLU A 168 22.56 44.98 -0.26
CA GLU A 168 22.07 44.98 -1.64
C GLU A 168 22.70 46.12 -2.46
N GLU A 169 22.78 47.33 -1.90
CA GLU A 169 23.42 48.47 -2.56
C GLU A 169 24.92 48.23 -2.83
N ALA A 170 25.63 47.60 -1.91
CA ALA A 170 27.05 47.28 -2.06
C ALA A 170 27.29 46.18 -3.12
N LEU A 171 26.42 45.17 -3.19
CA LEU A 171 26.47 44.15 -4.24
C LEU A 171 26.27 44.74 -5.64
N VAL A 172 25.30 45.64 -5.81
CA VAL A 172 25.04 46.28 -7.10
C VAL A 172 26.24 47.09 -7.58
N LYS A 173 26.87 47.87 -6.69
CA LYS A 173 28.07 48.66 -7.02
C LYS A 173 29.24 47.77 -7.44
N LYS A 174 29.49 46.68 -6.70
CA LYS A 174 30.54 45.72 -7.04
C LYS A 174 30.31 45.07 -8.41
N ASP A 175 29.07 44.67 -8.71
CA ASP A 175 28.72 44.07 -10.00
C ASP A 175 28.91 45.04 -11.16
N GLU A 176 28.63 46.33 -10.96
CA GLU A 176 28.86 47.38 -11.96
C GLU A 176 30.35 47.61 -12.22
N GLU A 177 31.17 47.64 -11.17
CA GLU A 177 32.63 47.75 -11.26
C GLU A 177 33.24 46.53 -11.96
N ALA A 178 32.81 45.32 -11.60
CA ALA A 178 33.26 44.09 -12.24
C ALA A 178 32.85 44.04 -13.73
N LYS A 179 31.62 44.43 -14.06
CA LYS A 179 31.16 44.54 -15.47
C LYS A 179 31.95 45.59 -16.25
N ALA A 180 32.28 46.72 -15.63
CA ALA A 180 33.11 47.76 -16.25
C ALA A 180 34.54 47.26 -16.50
N ALA A 181 35.14 46.57 -15.52
CA ALA A 181 36.46 45.96 -15.64
C ALA A 181 36.53 44.90 -16.74
N ILE A 182 35.54 44.00 -16.83
CA ILE A 182 35.45 42.99 -17.90
C ILE A 182 35.32 43.66 -19.27
N ARG A 183 34.50 44.71 -19.39
CA ARG A 183 34.37 45.47 -20.64
C ARG A 183 35.68 46.16 -21.02
N ALA A 184 36.42 46.69 -20.05
CA ALA A 184 37.72 47.31 -20.28
C ALA A 184 38.77 46.28 -20.69
N ALA A 185 38.86 45.13 -20.01
CA ALA A 185 39.75 44.04 -20.37
C ALA A 185 39.47 43.51 -21.78
N ARG A 186 38.20 43.28 -22.13
CA ARG A 186 37.80 42.89 -23.50
C ARG A 186 38.17 43.93 -24.57
N LYS A 187 38.14 45.23 -24.25
CA LYS A 187 38.59 46.29 -25.17
C LYS A 187 40.10 46.27 -25.33
N LEU A 188 40.85 46.07 -24.25
CA LEU A 188 42.32 45.98 -24.28
C LEU A 188 42.79 44.72 -25.02
N GLU A 189 42.14 43.58 -24.85
CA GLU A 189 42.42 42.36 -25.61
C GLU A 189 42.21 42.56 -27.11
N LYS A 190 41.11 43.20 -27.50
CA LYS A 190 40.86 43.56 -28.91
C LYS A 190 41.90 44.54 -29.47
N GLN A 191 42.34 45.51 -28.66
CA GLN A 191 43.41 46.44 -29.05
C GLN A 191 44.75 45.72 -29.20
N LYS A 192 45.09 44.78 -28.30
CA LYS A 192 46.30 43.95 -28.40
C LYS A 192 46.27 43.07 -29.65
N GLN A 193 45.17 42.36 -29.90
CA GLN A 193 44.98 41.56 -31.12
C GLN A 193 45.11 42.41 -32.39
N HIS A 194 44.56 43.63 -32.40
CA HIS A 194 44.69 44.54 -33.53
C HIS A 194 46.12 45.07 -33.73
N MET A 195 46.83 45.39 -32.65
CA MET A 195 48.24 45.81 -32.72
C MET A 195 49.15 44.67 -33.17
N GLU A 196 48.94 43.45 -32.67
CA GLU A 196 49.67 42.25 -33.10
C GLU A 196 49.44 41.96 -34.60
N MET A 197 48.20 42.09 -35.09
CA MET A 197 47.89 41.97 -36.51
C MET A 197 48.58 43.05 -37.36
N LEU A 198 48.61 44.30 -36.89
CA LEU A 198 49.34 45.38 -37.57
C LEU A 198 50.85 45.15 -37.56
N GLN A 199 51.42 44.67 -36.46
CA GLN A 199 52.84 44.35 -36.37
C GLN A 199 53.21 43.20 -37.31
N ALA A 200 52.37 42.17 -37.41
CA ALA A 200 52.56 41.06 -38.37
C ALA A 200 52.56 41.56 -39.83
N LEU A 201 51.61 42.45 -40.19
CA LEU A 201 51.56 43.06 -41.52
C LEU A 201 52.77 43.96 -41.81
N VAL A 202 53.27 44.70 -40.80
CA VAL A 202 54.48 45.52 -40.93
C VAL A 202 55.73 44.65 -41.07
N SER A 203 55.84 43.54 -40.34
CA SER A 203 56.94 42.59 -40.55
C SER A 203 56.88 41.96 -41.93
N GLU A 204 55.70 41.56 -42.42
CA GLU A 204 55.53 41.05 -43.78
C GLU A 204 55.85 42.11 -44.85
N ALA A 205 55.54 43.39 -44.62
CA ALA A 205 55.88 44.48 -45.53
C ALA A 205 57.39 44.78 -45.53
N LEU A 206 58.07 44.73 -44.38
CA LEU A 206 59.51 44.87 -44.28
C LEU A 206 60.27 43.69 -44.90
N GLU A 207 59.71 42.48 -44.84
CA GLU A 207 60.23 41.32 -45.57
C GLU A 207 60.06 41.49 -47.08
N LYS A 208 58.95 42.09 -47.53
CA LYS A 208 58.74 42.44 -48.95
C LYS A 208 59.68 43.57 -49.42
N GLU A 209 59.97 44.59 -48.61
CA GLU A 209 60.92 45.65 -48.99
C GLU A 209 62.40 45.22 -48.95
N LYS A 210 62.76 44.27 -48.09
CA LYS A 210 64.09 43.64 -48.15
C LYS A 210 64.29 42.74 -49.37
N SER A 211 63.21 42.35 -50.06
CA SER A 211 63.27 41.52 -51.27
C SER A 211 63.37 42.30 -52.60
N THR A 212 63.30 43.63 -52.60
CA THR A 212 63.39 44.47 -53.82
C THR A 212 64.76 45.14 -54.05
N THR A 213 65.81 44.77 -53.31
CA THR A 213 67.21 45.08 -53.67
C THR A 213 68.14 43.86 -53.50
N LYS A 214 68.00 42.88 -54.39
CA LYS A 214 69.08 42.05 -54.98
C LYS A 214 68.49 41.12 -56.06
N PRO A 215 69.16 40.91 -57.22
CA PRO A 215 68.60 40.16 -58.34
C PRO A 215 68.73 38.64 -58.17
N THR A 216 67.60 37.96 -58.41
CA THR A 216 67.39 36.72 -59.20
C THR A 216 68.53 35.71 -59.37
N GLU A 217 68.29 34.49 -58.89
CA GLU A 217 68.41 33.26 -59.72
C GLU A 217 67.50 32.16 -59.15
N GLU A 218 66.72 31.57 -60.04
CA GLU A 218 65.72 30.53 -59.82
C GLU A 218 66.38 29.13 -59.78
N THR A 219 65.80 28.17 -59.06
CA THR A 219 65.43 26.86 -59.63
C THR A 219 64.62 26.01 -58.65
N ASN A 220 63.55 25.44 -59.22
CA ASN A 220 62.59 24.53 -58.62
C ASN A 220 63.22 23.21 -58.14
N ASN A 221 62.61 22.57 -57.14
CA ASN A 221 62.25 21.15 -57.25
C ASN A 221 61.21 20.74 -56.19
N GLU A 222 60.06 20.29 -56.70
CA GLU A 222 59.03 19.55 -56.00
C GLU A 222 59.60 18.23 -55.45
N SER A 223 59.21 17.87 -54.23
CA SER A 223 58.94 16.46 -53.91
C SER A 223 57.92 16.37 -52.79
N SER A 224 56.72 15.99 -53.21
CA SER A 224 55.69 15.35 -52.39
C SER A 224 56.27 14.19 -51.58
N ASN A 225 55.93 14.11 -50.30
CA ASN A 225 55.82 12.82 -49.64
C ASN A 225 54.61 12.79 -48.70
N SER A 226 53.58 12.10 -49.18
CA SER A 226 52.51 11.53 -48.38
C SER A 226 53.08 10.41 -47.50
N ASP A 227 52.75 10.36 -46.21
CA ASP A 227 52.37 9.06 -45.66
C ASP A 227 51.47 9.11 -44.41
N SER A 228 50.50 8.21 -44.49
CA SER A 228 49.53 7.71 -43.51
C SER A 228 50.18 7.32 -42.16
N LYS A 229 49.50 7.27 -40.99
CA LYS A 229 48.28 6.52 -40.65
C LYS A 229 47.91 6.75 -39.17
N PRO A 230 46.63 6.65 -38.77
CA PRO A 230 46.20 6.62 -37.37
C PRO A 230 46.19 5.18 -36.83
N SER A 231 46.51 5.01 -35.54
CA SER A 231 46.47 3.70 -34.85
C SER A 231 45.67 3.79 -33.55
N GLN A 232 44.52 3.10 -33.57
CA GLN A 232 43.76 2.41 -32.52
C GLN A 232 43.43 3.11 -31.20
#